data_AF-A0A2E5J024-F1
#
_entry.id   AF-A0A2E5J024-F1
#
_cell.length_a   1.000
_cell.length_b   1.000
_cell.length_c   1.000
_cell.angle_alpha   90.00
_cell.angle_beta   90.00
_cell.angle_gamma   90.00
#
_symmetry.space_group_name_H-M   'P 1'
#
loop_
_entity.id
_entity.type
_entity.pdbx_description
1 polymer ?
#
loop_
_entity_poly.entity_id
_entity_poly.type
_entity_poly.pdbx_seq_one_letter_code
_entity_poly.pdbx_strand_id
1 'polypeptide(L)'
;MYTIHPGKHRDEFLFSVCGFVIVRIALIFNHNFMPLFGFTSSMSRYQKPLKTKEIKKIVSRVSILTLDRKEEELVENEIDKARGSDGKISLRQIEEVLRRLFSKKQISRSDKKKLMEHFEDYFNKKFGDST
;
A
#
# COMPACT_ATOMS: atom_id res chain seq x y z
N MET A 1 24.22 26.42 -57.24
CA MET A 1 23.26 26.41 -56.12
C MET A 1 23.35 25.06 -55.46
N TYR A 2 24.06 24.98 -54.32
CA TYR A 2 23.94 24.06 -53.19
C TYR A 2 25.10 24.48 -52.27
N THR A 3 24.78 25.10 -51.13
CA THR A 3 25.72 25.66 -50.18
C THR A 3 26.30 24.55 -49.30
N ILE A 4 27.63 24.40 -49.32
CA ILE A 4 28.37 23.53 -48.40
C ILE A 4 29.43 24.39 -47.68
N HIS A 5 29.72 23.99 -46.43
CA HIS A 5 30.83 24.35 -45.53
C HIS A 5 30.45 25.31 -44.38
N PRO A 6 31.10 25.23 -43.18
CA PRO A 6 32.08 24.27 -42.67
C PRO A 6 31.75 23.73 -41.26
N GLY A 7 32.63 22.87 -40.72
CA GLY A 7 32.42 22.01 -39.55
C GLY A 7 32.29 22.68 -38.18
N LYS A 8 32.04 21.84 -37.16
CA LYS A 8 32.18 22.22 -35.75
C LYS A 8 32.93 21.14 -34.98
N HIS A 9 34.16 21.51 -34.65
CA HIS A 9 35.08 20.87 -33.74
C HIS A 9 34.69 21.23 -32.30
N ARG A 10 34.55 20.18 -31.47
CA ARG A 10 34.71 20.03 -30.02
C ARG A 10 34.05 21.02 -29.02
N ASP A 11 34.03 20.50 -27.80
CA ASP A 11 34.03 21.18 -26.50
C ASP A 11 32.70 21.26 -25.72
N GLU A 12 32.66 20.42 -24.68
CA GLU A 12 32.29 20.72 -23.29
C GLU A 12 30.92 21.38 -23.01
N PHE A 13 30.02 20.62 -22.36
CA PHE A 13 29.08 21.20 -21.40
C PHE A 13 29.06 20.38 -20.10
N LEU A 14 29.82 20.90 -19.14
CA LEU A 14 29.52 20.82 -17.72
C LEU A 14 28.09 21.33 -17.46
N PHE A 15 27.20 20.45 -17.00
CA PHE A 15 26.10 20.79 -16.07
C PHE A 15 26.49 20.09 -14.77
N SER A 16 27.08 20.68 -13.74
CA SER A 16 26.91 21.97 -13.08
C SER A 16 25.45 22.30 -12.71
N VAL A 17 25.23 22.17 -11.39
CA VAL A 17 24.18 22.74 -10.52
C VAL A 17 22.80 22.07 -10.50
N CYS A 18 22.59 21.35 -9.38
CA CYS A 18 21.37 21.21 -8.59
C CYS A 18 20.02 20.90 -9.27
N GLY A 19 19.50 19.72 -8.90
CA GLY A 19 18.14 19.61 -8.40
C GLY A 19 17.07 19.39 -9.44
N PHE A 20 16.85 18.13 -9.84
CA PHE A 20 15.48 17.63 -9.98
C PHE A 20 15.48 16.14 -9.65
N VAL A 21 14.96 15.86 -8.47
CA VAL A 21 14.54 14.54 -8.00
C VAL A 21 13.62 13.94 -9.06
N ILE A 22 14.13 13.02 -9.86
CA ILE A 22 13.30 12.21 -10.74
C ILE A 22 12.60 11.16 -9.86
N VAL A 23 11.53 11.59 -9.19
CA VAL A 23 10.49 10.67 -8.68
C VAL A 23 9.78 10.12 -9.91
N ARG A 24 10.28 8.99 -10.39
CA ARG A 24 9.58 8.10 -11.32
C ARG A 24 9.49 6.72 -10.65
N ILE A 25 8.72 6.63 -9.56
CA ILE A 25 8.23 5.33 -9.08
C ILE A 25 6.79 5.19 -9.61
N ALA A 26 6.70 4.88 -10.90
CA ALA A 26 5.48 4.33 -11.48
C ALA A 26 5.60 2.81 -11.44
N LEU A 27 4.63 2.18 -10.77
CA LEU A 27 4.13 0.83 -11.05
C LEU A 27 5.15 -0.31 -11.07
N ILE A 28 5.47 -0.85 -9.89
CA ILE A 28 5.83 -2.27 -9.76
C ILE A 28 4.66 -2.98 -9.09
N PHE A 29 3.72 -3.37 -9.94
CA PHE A 29 2.83 -4.48 -9.68
C PHE A 29 3.67 -5.75 -9.93
N ASN A 30 3.77 -6.61 -8.91
CA ASN A 30 4.17 -8.01 -8.98
C ASN A 30 5.65 -8.41 -8.75
N HIS A 31 5.76 -9.41 -7.86
CA HIS A 31 6.86 -10.34 -7.56
C HIS A 31 8.12 -9.88 -6.79
N ASN A 32 8.32 -10.53 -5.63
CA ASN A 32 9.47 -10.55 -4.72
C ASN A 32 9.48 -9.50 -3.60
N PHE A 33 8.91 -9.85 -2.44
CA PHE A 33 9.32 -9.22 -1.17
C PHE A 33 9.53 -10.27 -0.08
N MET A 34 10.79 -10.69 0.06
CA MET A 34 11.28 -11.59 1.10
C MET A 34 11.11 -11.01 2.52
N PRO A 35 11.13 -11.87 3.55
CA PRO A 35 10.56 -11.57 4.85
C PRO A 35 11.62 -11.01 5.80
N LEU A 36 11.40 -9.79 6.28
CA LEU A 36 11.91 -9.39 7.59
C LEU A 36 10.70 -9.27 8.52
N PHE A 37 10.76 -9.97 9.65
CA PHE A 37 9.75 -10.15 10.71
C PHE A 37 8.79 -11.32 10.52
N GLY A 38 9.16 -12.44 11.14
CA GLY A 38 8.28 -13.57 11.40
C GLY A 38 7.18 -13.20 12.39
N PHE A 39 5.95 -13.19 11.89
CA PHE A 39 4.77 -13.63 12.62
C PHE A 39 4.15 -14.70 11.74
N THR A 40 4.35 -15.98 12.06
CA THR A 40 3.55 -17.05 11.49
C THR A 40 2.33 -17.25 12.38
N SER A 41 1.50 -16.21 12.55
CA SER A 41 0.12 -16.47 12.91
C SER A 41 -0.52 -17.07 11.65
N SER A 42 -1.16 -18.24 11.78
CA SER A 42 -1.89 -18.86 10.69
C SER A 42 -3.13 -18.01 10.39
N MET A 43 -2.94 -16.85 9.76
CA MET A 43 -4.05 -15.99 9.34
C MET A 43 -4.87 -16.72 8.30
N SER A 44 -6.18 -16.64 8.49
CA SER A 44 -7.14 -17.26 7.59
C SER A 44 -6.94 -16.77 6.16
N ARG A 45 -6.66 -17.71 5.25
CA ARG A 45 -6.61 -17.48 3.79
C ARG A 45 -8.01 -17.47 3.17
N TYR A 46 -9.04 -17.80 3.95
CA TYR A 46 -10.41 -17.83 3.47
C TYR A 46 -10.89 -16.42 3.15
N GLN A 47 -11.21 -16.20 1.89
CA GLN A 47 -11.75 -14.94 1.42
C GLN A 47 -13.21 -14.81 1.86
N LYS A 48 -13.52 -13.70 2.53
CA LYS A 48 -14.87 -13.39 2.97
C LYS A 48 -15.35 -12.11 2.27
N PRO A 49 -16.65 -11.98 1.98
CA PRO A 49 -17.18 -10.79 1.33
C PRO A 49 -17.10 -9.58 2.28
N LEU A 50 -16.39 -8.52 1.88
CA LEU A 50 -16.24 -7.31 2.68
C LEU A 50 -16.67 -6.09 1.86
N LYS A 51 -17.74 -5.41 2.31
CA LYS A 51 -18.25 -4.24 1.60
C LYS A 51 -17.34 -3.03 1.85
N THR A 52 -17.18 -2.15 0.86
CA THR A 52 -16.39 -0.92 1.01
C THR A 52 -16.87 -0.08 2.19
N LYS A 53 -18.19 0.02 2.40
CA LYS A 53 -18.77 0.73 3.57
C LYS A 53 -18.29 0.15 4.91
N GLU A 54 -18.00 -1.13 4.97
CA GLU A 54 -17.51 -1.78 6.18
C GLU A 54 -16.01 -1.60 6.35
N ILE A 55 -15.24 -1.58 5.26
CA ILE A 55 -13.83 -1.15 5.28
C ILE A 55 -13.74 0.24 5.90
N LYS A 56 -14.52 1.21 5.39
CA LYS A 56 -14.55 2.57 5.92
C LYS A 56 -14.88 2.61 7.40
N LYS A 57 -15.91 1.87 7.82
CA LYS A 57 -16.34 1.80 9.23
C LYS A 57 -15.27 1.20 10.15
N ILE A 58 -14.47 0.25 9.66
CA ILE A 58 -13.39 -0.37 10.44
C ILE A 58 -12.23 0.61 10.55
N VAL A 59 -11.79 1.21 9.44
CA VAL A 59 -10.68 2.17 9.40
C VAL A 59 -11.00 3.43 10.20
N SER A 60 -12.22 3.96 10.07
CA SER A 60 -12.67 5.15 10.81
C SER A 60 -12.69 4.95 12.32
N ARG A 61 -12.83 3.71 12.81
CA ARG A 61 -12.72 3.42 14.25
C ARG A 61 -11.30 3.57 14.77
N VAL A 62 -10.30 3.36 13.90
CA VAL A 62 -8.88 3.51 14.24
C VAL A 62 -8.45 4.99 14.20
N SER A 63 -9.13 5.81 13.40
CA SER A 63 -8.95 7.29 13.37
C SER A 63 -9.07 7.95 14.74
N ILE A 64 -9.91 7.37 15.61
CA ILE A 64 -10.18 7.91 16.94
C ILE A 64 -8.90 7.94 17.80
N LEU A 65 -7.87 7.18 17.42
CA LEU A 65 -6.67 7.00 18.24
C LEU A 65 -5.38 7.48 17.60
N THR A 66 -5.10 7.19 16.32
CA THR A 66 -3.72 7.39 15.79
C THR A 66 -3.56 7.69 14.30
N LEU A 67 -4.59 7.54 13.44
CA LEU A 67 -4.48 7.81 12.00
C LEU A 67 -5.04 9.18 11.62
N ASP A 68 -4.35 9.90 10.74
CA ASP A 68 -4.89 11.09 10.06
C ASP A 68 -5.86 10.67 8.94
N ARG A 69 -6.82 11.53 8.62
CA ARG A 69 -7.79 11.35 7.52
C ARG A 69 -7.14 10.97 6.19
N LYS A 70 -5.94 11.50 5.89
CA LYS A 70 -5.20 11.14 4.66
C LYS A 70 -4.70 9.70 4.69
N GLU A 71 -4.26 9.23 5.85
CA GLU A 71 -3.79 7.85 6.04
C GLU A 71 -4.97 6.88 6.00
N GLU A 72 -6.13 7.28 6.54
CA GLU A 72 -7.38 6.51 6.43
C GLU A 72 -7.78 6.27 4.98
N GLU A 73 -7.86 7.34 4.17
CA GLU A 73 -8.24 7.25 2.77
C GLU A 73 -7.27 6.36 1.99
N LEU A 74 -5.98 6.43 2.34
CA LEU A 74 -4.94 5.61 1.76
C LEU A 74 -5.12 4.12 2.12
N VAL A 75 -5.39 3.81 3.39
CA VAL A 75 -5.66 2.44 3.84
C VAL A 75 -6.94 1.90 3.20
N GLU A 76 -8.02 2.68 3.20
CA GLU A 76 -9.29 2.32 2.58
C GLU A 76 -9.11 1.97 1.09
N ASN A 77 -8.40 2.83 0.35
CA ASN A 77 -8.19 2.66 -1.08
C ASN A 77 -7.32 1.44 -1.39
N GLU A 78 -6.24 1.20 -0.63
CA GLU A 78 -5.38 0.04 -0.86
C GLU A 78 -6.05 -1.28 -0.49
N ILE A 79 -6.91 -1.30 0.54
CA ILE A 79 -7.72 -2.47 0.88
C ILE A 79 -8.82 -2.70 -0.18
N ASP A 80 -9.47 -1.63 -0.65
CA ASP A 80 -10.48 -1.74 -1.72
C ASP A 80 -9.88 -2.25 -3.03
N LYS A 81 -8.65 -1.83 -3.37
CA LYS A 81 -7.88 -2.41 -4.49
C LYS A 81 -7.54 -3.88 -4.26
N ALA A 82 -7.10 -4.25 -3.06
CA ALA A 82 -6.72 -5.63 -2.74
C ALA A 82 -7.92 -6.60 -2.72
N ARG A 83 -9.13 -6.08 -2.51
CA ARG A 83 -10.39 -6.81 -2.59
C ARG A 83 -10.75 -7.24 -4.02
N GLY A 84 -10.16 -6.63 -5.05
CA GLY A 84 -10.42 -6.97 -6.44
C GLY A 84 -11.89 -6.78 -6.85
N SER A 85 -12.27 -7.33 -8.01
CA SER A 85 -13.61 -7.17 -8.59
C SER A 85 -14.67 -8.08 -7.98
N ASP A 86 -14.27 -9.12 -7.26
CA ASP A 86 -15.15 -10.10 -6.63
C ASP A 86 -15.67 -9.65 -5.25
N GLY A 87 -15.14 -8.54 -4.71
CA GLY A 87 -15.64 -7.95 -3.48
C GLY A 87 -15.25 -8.74 -2.22
N LYS A 88 -14.31 -9.68 -2.34
CA LYS A 88 -13.88 -10.56 -1.25
C LYS A 88 -12.44 -10.27 -0.87
N ILE A 89 -12.12 -10.44 0.40
CA ILE A 89 -10.78 -10.26 0.90
C ILE A 89 -10.54 -11.20 2.08
N SER A 90 -9.31 -11.65 2.25
CA SER A 90 -8.87 -12.45 3.40
C SER A 90 -8.09 -11.59 4.39
N LEU A 91 -8.03 -12.02 5.66
CA LEU A 91 -7.20 -11.37 6.68
C LEU A 91 -5.73 -11.34 6.27
N ARG A 92 -5.24 -12.40 5.61
CA ARG A 92 -3.88 -12.44 5.06
C ARG A 92 -3.65 -11.35 4.00
N GLN A 93 -4.60 -11.13 3.09
CA GLN A 93 -4.47 -10.07 2.09
C GLN A 93 -4.46 -8.67 2.74
N ILE A 94 -5.29 -8.47 3.77
CA ILE A 94 -5.29 -7.24 4.57
C ILE A 94 -3.93 -7.03 5.24
N GLU A 95 -3.40 -8.06 5.90
CA GLU A 95 -2.09 -8.00 6.53
C GLU A 95 -0.99 -7.65 5.52
N GLU A 96 -1.02 -8.24 4.32
CA GLU A 96 -0.08 -7.92 3.25
C GLU A 96 -0.19 -6.46 2.81
N VAL A 97 -1.40 -5.90 2.68
CA VAL A 97 -1.61 -4.47 2.38
C VAL A 97 -1.01 -3.61 3.50
N LEU A 98 -1.39 -3.86 4.75
CA LEU A 98 -0.91 -3.07 5.89
C LEU A 98 0.61 -3.17 6.06
N ARG A 99 1.19 -4.35 5.81
CA ARG A 99 2.65 -4.55 5.80
C ARG A 99 3.32 -3.69 4.73
N ARG A 100 2.75 -3.62 3.52
CA ARG A 100 3.29 -2.76 2.44
C ARG A 100 3.22 -1.28 2.82
N LEU A 101 2.11 -0.85 3.40
CA LEU A 101 1.94 0.54 3.87
C LEU A 101 2.96 0.90 4.95
N PHE A 102 3.16 0.01 5.91
CA PHE A 102 4.18 0.16 6.94
C PHE A 102 5.59 0.21 6.33
N SER A 103 5.92 -0.69 5.41
CA SER A 103 7.23 -0.69 4.72
C SER A 103 7.48 0.60 3.93
N LYS A 104 6.42 1.24 3.41
CA LYS A 104 6.47 2.54 2.74
C LYS A 104 6.49 3.73 3.71
N LYS A 105 6.46 3.49 5.02
CA LYS A 105 6.35 4.51 6.08
C LYS A 105 5.08 5.38 5.95
N GLN A 106 4.01 4.82 5.37
CA GLN A 106 2.72 5.51 5.20
C GLN A 106 1.78 5.33 6.38
N ILE A 107 2.08 4.37 7.27
CA ILE A 107 1.38 4.15 8.54
C ILE A 107 2.42 3.76 9.60
N SER A 108 2.16 4.04 10.88
CA SER A 108 3.06 3.61 11.95
C SER A 108 2.94 2.11 12.26
N ARG A 109 3.91 1.58 13.00
CA ARG A 109 3.84 0.20 13.51
C ARG A 109 2.59 -0.02 14.39
N SER A 110 2.21 1.00 15.16
CA SER A 110 1.04 0.97 16.03
C SER A 110 -0.25 0.91 15.23
N ASP A 111 -0.35 1.70 14.14
CA ASP A 111 -1.52 1.71 13.26
C ASP A 111 -1.70 0.38 12.55
N LYS A 112 -0.61 -0.19 12.03
CA LYS A 112 -0.61 -1.53 11.43
C LYS A 112 -1.21 -2.56 12.38
N LYS A 113 -0.73 -2.57 13.64
CA LYS A 113 -1.18 -3.54 14.66
C LYS A 113 -2.66 -3.34 15.00
N LYS A 114 -3.08 -2.11 15.29
CA LYS A 114 -4.48 -1.80 15.64
C LYS A 114 -5.44 -2.10 14.49
N LEU A 115 -5.08 -1.71 13.25
CA LEU A 115 -5.88 -2.02 12.07
C LEU A 115 -6.09 -3.53 11.95
N MET A 116 -5.01 -4.31 12.10
CA MET A 116 -5.10 -5.76 12.06
C MET A 116 -6.06 -6.32 13.13
N GLU A 117 -5.93 -5.87 14.38
CA GLU A 117 -6.81 -6.28 15.48
C GLU A 117 -8.28 -5.96 15.21
N HIS A 118 -8.57 -4.77 14.66
CA HIS A 118 -9.94 -4.39 14.30
C HIS A 118 -10.50 -5.19 13.12
N PHE A 119 -9.67 -5.55 12.14
CA PHE A 119 -10.08 -6.44 11.05
C PHE A 119 -10.31 -7.87 11.55
N GLU A 120 -9.45 -8.39 12.43
CA GLU A 120 -9.62 -9.70 13.05
C GLU A 120 -10.90 -9.76 13.89
N ASP A 121 -11.11 -8.78 14.79
CA ASP A 121 -12.34 -8.67 15.60
C ASP A 121 -13.59 -8.62 14.72
N TYR A 122 -13.55 -7.85 13.64
CA TYR A 122 -14.65 -7.77 12.69
C TYR A 122 -14.90 -9.11 11.97
N PHE A 123 -13.85 -9.77 11.48
CA PHE A 123 -13.96 -11.06 10.81
C PHE A 123 -14.48 -12.14 11.76
N ASN A 124 -14.03 -12.14 13.01
CA ASN A 124 -14.50 -13.06 14.04
C ASN A 124 -15.98 -12.80 14.38
N LYS A 125 -16.40 -11.53 14.55
CA LYS A 125 -17.80 -11.20 14.84
C LYS A 125 -18.76 -11.52 13.70
N LYS A 126 -18.31 -11.39 12.45
CA LYS A 126 -19.17 -11.52 11.28
C LYS A 126 -19.12 -12.90 10.62
N PHE A 127 -17.96 -13.54 10.66
CA PHE A 127 -17.67 -14.80 9.98
C PHE A 127 -17.04 -15.86 10.87
N GLY A 128 -16.77 -15.53 12.14
CA GLY A 128 -16.45 -16.52 13.14
C GLY A 128 -17.71 -17.33 13.38
N ASP A 129 -17.66 -18.59 12.95
CA ASP A 129 -18.63 -19.57 13.38
C ASP A 129 -18.54 -19.62 14.91
N SER A 130 -19.66 -19.36 15.58
CA SER A 130 -19.89 -19.83 16.93
C SER A 130 -19.53 -21.31 16.93
N THR A 131 -18.37 -21.65 17.49
CA THR A 131 -18.04 -23.04 17.76
C THR A 131 -18.94 -23.53 18.89
#